data_AF-A0A3Q7FH77-F1
#
_entry.id   AF-A0A3Q7FH77-F1
#
_cell.length_a   1.000
_cell.length_b   1.000
_cell.length_c   1.000
_cell.angle_alpha   90.00
_cell.angle_beta   90.00
_cell.angle_gamma   90.00
#
_symmetry.space_group_name_H-M   'P 1'
#
loop_
_entity.id
_entity.type
_entity.pdbx_description
1 polymer ?
#
loop_
_entity_poly.entity_id
_entity_poly.type
_entity_poly.pdbx_seq_one_letter_code
_entity_poly.pdbx_strand_id
1 'polypeptide(L)'
;MTFKDIAEPKQFCKLYALAKKVELVVVKSDKNRLRYTCAADGCPLLLLISGDMTTPGVSVITLVEHIECGTTYDNSVVFNNSLVF
;
A
#
# COMPACT_ATOMS: atom_id res chain seq x y z
N MET A 1 -0.88 12.59 -1.96
CA MET A 1 0.25 12.66 -2.93
C MET A 1 -0.27 12.36 -4.33
N THR A 2 0.38 12.87 -5.37
CA THR A 2 -0.10 12.74 -6.76
C THR A 2 1.01 12.25 -7.67
N PHE A 3 0.70 11.28 -8.53
CA PHE A 3 1.63 10.57 -9.40
C PHE A 3 1.17 10.68 -10.86
N LYS A 4 2.09 10.45 -11.79
CA LYS A 4 1.80 10.53 -13.23
C LYS A 4 1.02 9.32 -13.74
N ASP A 5 1.31 8.14 -13.21
CA ASP A 5 0.69 6.88 -13.60
C ASP A 5 0.29 6.04 -12.36
N ILE A 6 -0.32 4.88 -12.59
CA ILE A 6 -0.75 3.98 -11.51
C ILE A 6 0.35 3.04 -11.02
N ALA A 7 1.49 2.95 -11.72
CA ALA A 7 2.59 2.06 -11.35
C ALA A 7 3.34 2.58 -10.13
N GLU A 8 3.69 3.87 -10.13
CA GLU A 8 4.34 4.53 -8.99
C GLU A 8 3.52 4.44 -7.68
N PRO A 9 2.20 4.77 -7.66
CA PRO A 9 1.32 4.57 -6.51
C PRO A 9 1.34 3.15 -5.95
N LYS A 10 1.34 2.13 -6.82
CA LYS A 10 1.38 0.72 -6.39
C LYS A 10 2.71 0.40 -5.71
N GLN A 11 3.82 0.92 -6.24
CA GLN A 11 5.13 0.73 -5.64
C GLN A 11 5.22 1.46 -4.28
N PHE A 12 4.68 2.67 -4.19
CA PHE A 12 4.57 3.40 -2.94
C PHE A 12 3.79 2.60 -1.88
N CYS A 13 2.61 2.05 -2.23
CA CYS A 13 1.82 1.26 -1.29
C CYS A 13 2.59 0.02 -0.78
N LYS A 14 3.37 -0.65 -1.63
CA LYS A 14 4.23 -1.77 -1.20
C LYS A 14 5.30 -1.32 -0.20
N LEU A 15 6.00 -0.23 -0.49
CA LEU A 15 7.03 0.30 0.43
C LEU A 15 6.41 0.77 1.75
N TYR A 16 5.23 1.39 1.70
CA TYR A 16 4.47 1.77 2.88
C TYR A 16 4.10 0.54 3.73
N ALA A 17 3.64 -0.53 3.09
CA ALA A 17 3.32 -1.79 3.75
C ALA A 17 4.54 -2.38 4.48
N LEU A 18 5.69 -2.42 3.80
CA LEU A 18 6.96 -2.88 4.37
C LEU A 18 7.38 -2.04 5.58
N ALA A 19 7.34 -0.71 5.45
CA ALA A 19 7.71 0.21 6.53
C ALA A 19 6.79 0.08 7.75
N LYS A 20 5.49 -0.18 7.52
CA LYS A 20 4.50 -0.40 8.58
C LYS A 20 4.42 -1.85 9.04
N LYS A 21 5.19 -2.77 8.45
CA LYS A 21 5.17 -4.21 8.72
C LYS A 21 3.77 -4.79 8.63
N VAL A 22 3.03 -4.42 7.59
CA VAL A 22 1.68 -4.91 7.32
C VAL A 22 1.63 -5.63 5.99
N GLU A 23 0.74 -6.60 5.87
CA GLU A 23 0.36 -7.17 4.60
C GLU A 23 -0.85 -6.40 4.05
N LEU A 24 -0.77 -5.95 2.79
CA LEU A 24 -1.86 -5.26 2.13
C LEU A 24 -2.66 -6.21 1.25
N VAL A 25 -3.98 -6.18 1.39
CA VAL A 25 -4.93 -6.93 0.55
C VAL A 25 -5.73 -5.96 -0.28
N VAL A 26 -5.96 -6.31 -1.56
CA VAL A 26 -6.83 -5.53 -2.44
C VAL A 26 -8.28 -5.87 -2.13
N VAL A 27 -9.05 -4.89 -1.65
CA VAL A 27 -10.49 -5.07 -1.36
C VAL A 27 -11.36 -4.63 -2.53
N LYS A 28 -10.88 -3.65 -3.32
CA LYS A 28 -11.58 -3.20 -4.53
C LYS A 28 -10.58 -2.72 -5.57
N SER A 29 -10.78 -3.18 -6.80
CA SER A 29 -10.07 -2.69 -7.98
C SER A 29 -11.10 -2.39 -9.06
N ASP A 30 -11.20 -1.13 -9.45
CA ASP A 30 -11.91 -0.69 -10.64
C ASP A 30 -10.96 0.07 -11.57
N LYS A 31 -11.43 0.50 -12.75
CA LYS A 31 -10.57 1.11 -13.77
C LYS A 31 -9.85 2.38 -13.27
N ASN A 32 -10.43 3.06 -12.28
CA ASN A 32 -9.93 4.35 -11.80
C ASN A 32 -9.50 4.31 -10.34
N ARG A 33 -9.86 3.30 -9.56
CA ARG A 33 -9.65 3.24 -8.12
C ARG A 33 -9.14 1.87 -7.69
N LEU A 34 -8.16 1.88 -6.80
CA LEU A 34 -7.62 0.69 -6.15
C LEU A 34 -7.59 0.92 -4.64
N ARG A 35 -8.22 0.03 -3.89
CA ARG A 35 -8.36 0.12 -2.44
C ARG A 35 -7.64 -1.04 -1.77
N TYR A 36 -6.72 -0.71 -0.87
CA TYR A 36 -5.99 -1.66 -0.03
C TYR A 36 -6.43 -1.55 1.43
N THR A 37 -6.52 -2.69 2.11
CA THR A 37 -6.63 -2.79 3.57
C THR A 37 -5.46 -3.60 4.11
N CYS A 38 -5.20 -3.48 5.41
CA CYS A 38 -4.35 -4.47 6.09
C CYS A 38 -5.05 -5.83 6.13
N ALA A 39 -4.28 -6.92 6.05
CA ALA A 39 -4.75 -8.29 6.22
C ALA A 39 -5.08 -8.64 7.67
N ALA A 40 -4.53 -7.91 8.64
CA ALA A 40 -4.74 -8.17 10.07
C ALA A 40 -6.18 -7.83 10.50
N ASP A 41 -6.81 -8.75 11.23
CA ASP A 41 -8.14 -8.54 11.79
C ASP A 41 -8.18 -7.32 12.72
N GLY A 42 -9.14 -6.44 12.50
CA GLY A 42 -9.33 -5.23 13.30
C GLY A 42 -8.36 -4.08 12.99
N CYS A 43 -7.43 -4.25 12.04
CA CYS A 43 -6.56 -3.16 11.64
C CYS A 43 -7.35 -2.11 10.83
N PRO A 44 -7.33 -0.84 11.24
CA PRO A 44 -8.12 0.19 10.57
C PRO A 44 -7.43 0.71 9.29
N LEU A 45 -6.19 0.30 8.99
CA LEU A 45 -5.39 0.83 7.89
C LEU A 45 -6.13 0.71 6.55
N LEU A 46 -6.22 1.85 5.86
CA LEU A 46 -6.86 1.93 4.56
C LEU A 46 -6.11 2.87 3.62
N LEU A 47 -5.65 2.32 2.49
CA LEU A 47 -5.02 3.09 1.41
C LEU A 47 -5.92 3.09 0.18
N LEU A 48 -6.11 4.26 -0.40
CA LEU A 48 -6.88 4.46 -1.62
C LEU A 48 -5.98 5.08 -2.68
N ILE A 49 -5.89 4.41 -3.82
CA ILE A 49 -5.36 4.96 -5.05
C ILE A 49 -6.55 5.37 -5.90
N SER A 50 -6.59 6.63 -6.36
CA SER A 50 -7.65 7.12 -7.24
C SER A 50 -7.04 7.95 -8.37
N GLY A 51 -7.32 7.57 -9.61
CA GLY A 51 -7.17 8.45 -10.76
C GLY A 51 -8.24 9.53 -10.70
N ASP A 52 -7.82 10.80 -10.73
CA ASP A 52 -8.77 11.89 -10.91
C ASP A 52 -9.24 11.88 -12.38
N MET A 53 -10.55 11.92 -12.59
CA MET A 53 -11.08 12.08 -13.95
C MET A 53 -11.00 13.54 -14.45
N THR A 54 -10.71 14.47 -13.55
CA THR A 54 -10.67 15.92 -13.81
C THR A 54 -9.26 16.48 -13.97
N THR A 55 -8.26 15.84 -13.38
CA THR A 55 -6.86 16.26 -13.40
C THR A 55 -5.99 15.09 -13.85
N PRO A 56 -5.05 15.27 -14.80
CA PRO A 56 -4.13 14.21 -15.19
C PRO A 56 -3.28 13.80 -13.98
N GLY A 57 -3.54 12.61 -13.44
CA GLY A 57 -2.76 12.08 -12.34
C GLY A 57 -3.51 11.05 -11.50
N VAL A 58 -2.72 10.28 -10.76
CA VAL A 58 -3.19 9.28 -9.81
C VAL A 58 -2.80 9.71 -8.42
N SER A 59 -3.78 9.86 -7.53
CA SER A 59 -3.54 10.20 -6.14
C SER A 59 -3.49 8.96 -5.25
N VAL A 60 -2.63 9.00 -4.22
CA VAL A 60 -2.70 8.08 -3.09
C VAL A 60 -3.15 8.85 -1.87
N ILE A 61 -4.20 8.34 -1.25
CA ILE A 61 -4.85 8.87 -0.06
C ILE A 61 -4.80 7.78 1.02
N THR A 62 -4.15 8.09 2.13
CA THR A 62 -4.25 7.29 3.35
C THR A 62 -5.52 7.73 4.06
N LEU A 63 -6.54 6.88 4.07
CA LEU A 63 -7.85 7.21 4.64
C LEU A 63 -7.89 7.01 6.15
N VAL A 64 -7.12 6.04 6.66
CA VAL A 64 -6.98 5.80 8.08
C VAL A 64 -5.56 5.32 8.36
N GLU A 65 -4.91 5.91 9.36
CA GLU A 65 -3.54 5.55 9.74
C GLU A 65 -3.48 4.20 10.46
N HIS A 66 -2.35 3.53 10.28
CA HIS A 66 -2.05 2.27 10.94
C HIS A 66 -1.83 2.47 12.44
N ILE A 67 -2.63 1.77 13.25
CA ILE A 67 -2.32 1.46 14.65
C ILE A 67 -1.57 0.14 14.61
N GLU A 68 -0.40 0.06 15.28
CA GLU A 68 0.48 -1.11 15.28
C GLU A 68 -0.31 -2.43 15.32
N CYS A 69 -0.24 -3.21 14.24
CA CYS A 69 -0.73 -4.59 14.25
C CYS A 69 0.20 -5.37 15.17
N GLY A 70 -0.32 -5.92 16.27
CA GLY A 70 0.43 -6.65 17.29
C GLY A 70 1.11 -7.96 16.83
N THR A 71 1.28 -8.16 15.53
CA THR A 71 1.87 -9.35 14.92
C THR A 71 3.17 -9.01 14.21
N THR A 72 4.25 -9.66 14.66
CA THR A 72 5.54 -9.72 13.95
C THR A 72 5.37 -10.55 12.68
N TYR A 73 5.48 -9.93 11.51
CA TYR A 73 5.44 -10.63 10.23
C TYR A 73 6.85 -11.05 9.79
N ASP A 74 7.05 -12.34 9.56
CA ASP A 74 8.22 -12.86 8.83
C ASP A 74 8.07 -12.56 7.35
N ASN A 75 8.83 -11.58 6.87
CA ASN A 75 8.82 -11.13 5.49
C ASN A 75 9.72 -12.05 4.65
N SER A 76 9.20 -13.19 4.19
CA SER A 76 9.97 -14.14 3.36
C SER A 76 10.37 -13.59 1.97
N VAL A 77 9.88 -12.40 1.60
CA VAL A 77 10.16 -11.73 0.32
C VAL A 77 11.51 -10.97 0.32
N VAL A 78 12.30 -11.03 1.40
CA VAL A 78 13.62 -10.37 1.48
C VAL A 78 14.81 -11.35 1.38
N PHE A 79 14.58 -12.62 1.06
CA PHE A 79 15.67 -13.53 0.71
C PHE A 79 15.84 -13.64 -0.80
N ASN A 80 16.57 -12.68 -1.38
CA ASN A 80 17.62 -12.88 -2.40
C ASN A 80 17.91 -11.58 -3.15
N ASN A 81 18.73 -10.71 -2.56
CA ASN A 81 19.97 -10.28 -3.21
C ASN A 81 20.85 -9.47 -2.23
N SER A 82 21.91 -10.12 -1.78
CA SER A 82 23.25 -9.55 -1.60
C SER A 82 23.38 -8.25 -0.78
N LEU A 83 23.52 -8.41 0.53
CA LEU A 83 24.38 -7.55 1.34
C LEU A 83 25.58 -8.39 1.80
N VAL A 84 26.67 -8.32 1.04
CA VAL A 84 28.00 -8.66 1.54
C VAL A 84 28.54 -7.37 2.16
N PHE A 85 28.90 -7.45 3.44
CA PHE A 85 29.48 -6.38 4.26
C PHE A 85 30.80 -5.86 3.70
#